data_AF-A0A1Z9X201-F1
#
_entry.id   AF-A0A1Z9X201-F1
#
_cell.length_a   1.000
_cell.length_b   1.000
_cell.length_c   1.000
_cell.angle_alpha   90.00
_cell.angle_beta   90.00
_cell.angle_gamma   90.00
#
_symmetry.space_group_name_H-M   'P 1'
#
loop_
_entity.id
_entity.type
_entity.pdbx_description
1 polymer ?
#
loop_
_entity_poly.entity_id
_entity_poly.type
_entity_poly.pdbx_seq_one_letter_code
_entity_poly.pdbx_strand_id
1 'polypeptide(L)'
;MNKRTYRKNIALTALTKSGKDENQLIPLSKREKIALNTVFLAVHNSYFLKYPELEQIGRQNIKLSHVQERSGTFKIDEALLMKSLGYVGSRSGNKGQVLDVLKDLSGAVLAVDGFGIARSLAQDEKWEADDGFAVLIASAFRPKDGYFHIEIPSVVLHRIINPEISIYGLEDWSNFKSKNTPDLIDTLEYYWEKGDEYTDWFDLETLKKNLGIAKGMVTIDGNNRVVATSETYEKWGRINAKIIKKIKEDVEKNTDIAFNFEVETDSAQSQSESGRGRGRVAVTHVRFKLIPKPDDKCVTKSKSVVSQLQRDAWAQRLMTLGIAKNQVDGVIEQVEIEDSLVKAEFINYALSKGEHYHRLKSMKGDFNFGGWFRKHILRNSVADWLETRATIIDVLVNNENIENPTDKQIKAFREKLSASISQRYLSLLCDTSFVQLKSEFEDWLTEEYEKPVATGEEQINLTNLTPEDTMFVYFEFFLEVKYDLFKPIHYSEELTTLYGDVL
;
A
#
# COMPACT_ATOMS: atom_id res chain seq x y z
N MET A 1 -3.05 8.06 -20.33
CA MET A 1 -2.53 8.50 -19.01
C MET A 1 -2.14 7.26 -18.23
N ASN A 2 -0.87 7.13 -17.82
CA ASN A 2 -0.51 6.10 -16.84
C ASN A 2 -1.11 6.52 -15.49
N LYS A 3 -2.09 5.75 -15.00
CA LYS A 3 -2.82 6.04 -13.76
C LYS A 3 -1.90 5.71 -12.58
N ARG A 4 -1.64 6.65 -11.68
CA ARG A 4 -0.94 6.35 -10.42
C ARG A 4 -1.79 5.35 -9.63
N THR A 5 -1.21 4.23 -9.20
CA THR A 5 -1.95 3.14 -8.53
C THR A 5 -1.59 2.99 -7.05
N TYR A 6 -0.43 3.50 -6.63
CA TYR A 6 0.00 3.42 -5.24
C TYR A 6 -0.77 4.42 -4.35
N ARG A 7 -1.39 3.90 -3.29
CA ARG A 7 -2.08 4.67 -2.25
C ARG A 7 -1.30 4.54 -0.95
N LYS A 8 -1.06 5.68 -0.29
CA LYS A 8 -0.35 5.77 0.99
C LYS A 8 -1.32 6.29 2.06
N ASN A 9 -1.32 5.65 3.22
CA ASN A 9 -2.10 6.13 4.37
C ASN A 9 -1.51 7.45 4.90
N ILE A 10 -2.37 8.43 5.18
CA ILE A 10 -1.95 9.77 5.65
C ILE A 10 -1.23 9.69 7.01
N ALA A 11 -1.53 8.70 7.86
CA ALA A 11 -0.83 8.47 9.12
C ALA A 11 0.65 8.09 8.94
N LEU A 12 1.07 7.72 7.73
CA LEU A 12 2.45 7.39 7.38
C LEU A 12 3.22 8.58 6.79
N THR A 13 2.68 9.80 6.91
CA THR A 13 3.27 11.05 6.41
C THR A 13 3.93 11.83 7.55
N ALA A 14 4.94 12.65 7.21
CA ALA A 14 5.67 13.53 8.13
C ALA A 14 6.15 12.88 9.46
N LEU A 15 6.55 11.60 9.42
CA LEU A 15 7.03 10.87 10.60
C LEU A 15 8.25 11.55 11.26
N THR A 16 8.31 11.51 12.58
CA THR A 16 9.42 12.02 13.39
C THR A 16 9.85 11.01 14.44
N LYS A 17 11.08 11.16 14.94
CA LYS A 17 11.61 10.34 16.03
C LYS A 17 11.54 11.13 17.34
N SER A 18 11.22 10.45 18.42
CA SER A 18 11.34 11.01 19.77
C SER A 18 12.82 11.11 20.15
N GLY A 19 13.21 12.24 20.74
CA GLY A 19 14.57 12.42 21.24
C GLY A 19 14.77 11.84 22.65
N LYS A 20 15.90 12.17 23.29
CA LYS A 20 16.20 11.70 24.66
C LYS A 20 15.26 12.31 25.70
N ASP A 21 14.79 13.52 25.43
CA ASP A 21 13.82 14.22 26.25
C ASP A 21 12.43 14.10 25.61
N GLU A 22 11.38 13.95 26.43
CA GLU A 22 9.98 13.79 25.96
C GLU A 22 9.49 14.94 25.06
N ASN A 23 10.14 16.10 25.15
CA ASN A 23 9.82 17.28 24.36
C ASN A 23 10.65 17.40 23.07
N GLN A 24 11.62 16.51 22.82
CA GLN A 24 12.52 16.59 21.67
C GLN A 24 11.94 15.83 20.46
N LEU A 25 11.88 16.49 19.31
CA LEU A 25 11.48 15.91 18.04
C LEU A 25 12.69 15.89 17.10
N ILE A 26 12.96 14.75 16.48
CA ILE A 26 14.07 14.57 15.55
C ILE A 26 13.48 14.24 14.17
N PRO A 27 13.56 15.18 13.20
CA PRO A 27 13.10 14.94 11.84
C PRO A 27 13.92 13.87 11.12
N LEU A 28 13.26 13.10 10.25
CA LEU A 28 13.93 12.14 9.39
C LEU A 28 14.85 12.84 8.37
N SER A 29 16.02 12.27 8.15
CA SER A 29 16.94 12.61 7.07
C SER A 29 16.38 12.19 5.71
N LYS A 30 16.97 12.71 4.63
CA LYS A 30 16.57 12.33 3.26
C LYS A 30 16.67 10.81 3.04
N ARG A 31 17.75 10.18 3.53
CA ARG A 31 17.99 8.73 3.36
C ARG A 31 16.98 7.90 4.14
N GLU A 32 16.67 8.29 5.37
CA GLU A 32 15.63 7.64 6.17
C GLU A 32 14.27 7.70 5.46
N LYS A 33 13.89 8.86 4.90
CA LYS A 33 12.65 9.00 4.13
C LYS A 33 12.61 8.13 2.87
N ILE A 34 13.72 8.03 2.13
CA ILE A 34 13.80 7.15 0.95
C ILE A 34 13.71 5.67 1.35
N ALA A 35 14.43 5.27 2.41
CA ALA A 35 14.34 3.92 2.95
C ALA A 35 12.91 3.60 3.37
N LEU A 36 12.26 4.52 4.09
CA LEU A 36 10.86 4.39 4.51
C LEU A 36 9.93 4.13 3.33
N ASN A 37 9.99 4.97 2.29
CA ASN A 37 9.12 4.80 1.12
C ASN A 37 9.41 3.49 0.40
N THR A 38 10.69 3.10 0.28
CA THR A 38 11.09 1.82 -0.34
C THR A 38 10.53 0.63 0.45
N VAL A 39 10.59 0.68 1.79
CA VAL A 39 10.06 -0.36 2.67
C VAL A 39 8.54 -0.47 2.52
N PHE A 40 7.81 0.64 2.57
CA PHE A 40 6.36 0.64 2.41
C PHE A 40 5.91 0.08 1.05
N LEU A 41 6.58 0.48 -0.03
CA LEU A 41 6.32 -0.06 -1.37
C LEU A 41 6.65 -1.56 -1.46
N ALA A 42 7.74 -2.01 -0.83
CA ALA A 42 8.08 -3.43 -0.79
C ALA A 42 7.03 -4.26 -0.04
N VAL A 43 6.58 -3.76 1.11
CA VAL A 43 5.49 -4.37 1.89
C VAL A 43 4.22 -4.43 1.06
N HIS A 44 3.83 -3.32 0.44
CA HIS A 44 2.63 -3.22 -0.40
C HIS A 44 2.62 -4.23 -1.54
N ASN A 45 3.75 -4.39 -2.25
CA ASN A 45 3.88 -5.32 -3.38
C ASN A 45 3.97 -6.79 -2.98
N SER A 46 4.40 -7.10 -1.75
CA SER A 46 4.68 -8.48 -1.33
C SER A 46 3.63 -9.08 -0.41
N TYR A 47 2.94 -8.27 0.40
CA TYR A 47 2.04 -8.76 1.45
C TYR A 47 0.86 -9.54 0.86
N PHE A 48 0.18 -8.97 -0.14
CA PHE A 48 -0.99 -9.59 -0.77
C PHE A 48 -0.63 -10.81 -1.61
N LEU A 49 0.58 -10.89 -2.16
CA LEU A 49 1.04 -12.11 -2.83
C LEU A 49 1.27 -13.26 -1.84
N LYS A 50 1.58 -12.95 -0.57
CA LYS A 50 1.73 -13.96 0.48
C LYS A 50 0.39 -14.29 1.14
N TYR A 51 -0.54 -13.33 1.24
CA TYR A 51 -1.87 -13.49 1.85
C TYR A 51 -2.96 -13.08 0.86
N PRO A 52 -3.14 -13.87 -0.22
CA PRO A 52 -4.07 -13.54 -1.30
C PRO A 52 -5.52 -13.38 -0.84
N GLU A 53 -5.94 -14.10 0.20
CA GLU A 53 -7.28 -13.98 0.76
C GLU A 53 -7.61 -12.56 1.24
N LEU A 54 -6.60 -11.82 1.72
CA LEU A 54 -6.80 -10.45 2.20
C LEU A 54 -6.92 -9.45 1.05
N GLU A 55 -6.40 -9.78 -0.13
CA GLU A 55 -6.59 -8.95 -1.32
C GLU A 55 -8.00 -9.11 -1.89
N GLN A 56 -8.55 -10.33 -1.81
CA GLN A 56 -9.84 -10.73 -2.39
C GLN A 56 -11.03 -10.17 -1.59
N ILE A 57 -10.95 -10.16 -0.25
CA ILE A 57 -12.01 -9.54 0.56
C ILE A 57 -12.10 -8.02 0.41
N GLY A 58 -11.14 -7.39 -0.29
CA GLY A 58 -11.04 -5.94 -0.43
C GLY A 58 -10.32 -5.28 0.75
N ARG A 59 -9.43 -4.34 0.43
CA ARG A 59 -8.54 -3.71 1.43
C ARG A 59 -9.29 -3.05 2.59
N GLN A 60 -10.43 -2.43 2.31
CA GLN A 60 -11.29 -1.77 3.29
C GLN A 60 -11.86 -2.72 4.35
N ASN A 61 -11.96 -4.02 4.05
CA ASN A 61 -12.50 -5.02 4.97
C ASN A 61 -11.42 -5.67 5.85
N ILE A 62 -10.15 -5.29 5.66
CA ILE A 62 -9.02 -5.84 6.44
C ILE A 62 -8.98 -5.18 7.82
N LYS A 63 -9.28 -5.97 8.87
CA LYS A 63 -9.13 -5.58 10.28
C LYS A 63 -7.70 -5.80 10.78
N LEU A 64 -7.33 -5.15 11.89
CA LEU A 64 -6.01 -5.33 12.52
C LEU A 64 -5.77 -6.79 12.95
N SER A 65 -6.79 -7.48 13.45
CA SER A 65 -6.73 -8.90 13.85
C SER A 65 -6.27 -9.81 12.71
N HIS A 66 -6.75 -9.57 11.47
CA HIS A 66 -6.31 -10.31 10.29
C HIS A 66 -4.79 -10.20 10.08
N VAL A 67 -4.21 -9.04 10.40
CA VAL A 67 -2.77 -8.75 10.24
C VAL A 67 -1.95 -9.27 11.41
N GLN A 68 -2.46 -9.24 12.64
CA GLN A 68 -1.75 -9.74 13.82
C GLN A 68 -1.36 -11.23 13.68
N GLU A 69 -2.28 -12.05 13.17
CA GLU A 69 -2.08 -13.47 12.88
C GLU A 69 -1.17 -13.76 11.66
N ARG A 70 -0.84 -12.72 10.89
CA ARG A 70 -0.17 -12.81 9.58
C ARG A 70 1.05 -11.90 9.48
N SER A 71 1.51 -11.32 10.60
CA SER A 71 2.71 -10.51 10.66
C SER A 71 3.95 -11.29 10.21
N GLY A 72 4.98 -10.59 9.74
CA GLY A 72 6.17 -11.27 9.28
C GLY A 72 7.27 -10.37 8.76
N THR A 73 8.34 -11.03 8.36
CA THR A 73 9.55 -10.43 7.79
C THR A 73 9.40 -10.24 6.28
N PHE A 74 9.64 -9.01 5.81
CA PHE A 74 9.67 -8.64 4.41
C PHE A 74 11.12 -8.63 3.91
N LYS A 75 11.33 -9.12 2.68
CA LYS A 75 12.65 -9.17 2.07
C LYS A 75 12.76 -8.10 1.00
N ILE A 76 13.86 -7.37 1.00
CA ILE A 76 14.21 -6.41 -0.06
C ILE A 76 15.60 -6.76 -0.57
N ASP A 77 15.75 -6.93 -1.88
CA ASP A 77 17.06 -7.20 -2.49
C ASP A 77 18.10 -6.15 -2.07
N GLU A 78 19.29 -6.63 -1.70
CA GLU A 78 20.37 -5.76 -1.22
C GLU A 78 20.76 -4.69 -2.24
N ALA A 79 20.88 -5.07 -3.52
CA ALA A 79 21.29 -4.14 -4.56
C ALA A 79 20.21 -3.09 -4.82
N LEU A 80 18.93 -3.48 -4.76
CA LEU A 80 17.80 -2.57 -4.92
C LEU A 80 17.73 -1.53 -3.80
N LEU A 81 17.79 -1.94 -2.53
CA LEU A 81 17.73 -1.01 -1.39
C LEU A 81 18.97 -0.11 -1.33
N MET A 82 20.16 -0.66 -1.62
CA MET A 82 21.38 0.16 -1.69
C MET A 82 21.28 1.22 -2.79
N LYS A 83 20.80 0.82 -3.97
CA LYS A 83 20.63 1.72 -5.11
C LYS A 83 19.61 2.82 -4.81
N SER A 84 18.47 2.51 -4.17
CA SER A 84 17.48 3.52 -3.83
C SER A 84 18.04 4.58 -2.87
N LEU A 85 18.94 4.19 -1.96
CA LEU A 85 19.64 5.09 -1.06
C LEU A 85 20.83 5.84 -1.68
N GLY A 86 21.10 5.62 -2.98
CA GLY A 86 22.15 6.28 -3.73
C GLY A 86 23.55 5.69 -3.53
N TYR A 87 23.66 4.47 -2.98
CA TYR A 87 24.93 3.77 -2.88
C TYR A 87 25.30 3.12 -4.21
N VAL A 88 26.55 3.35 -4.65
CA VAL A 88 27.10 2.77 -5.88
C VAL A 88 28.01 1.60 -5.52
N GLY A 89 27.72 0.42 -6.08
CA GLY A 89 28.50 -0.80 -5.90
C GLY A 89 28.20 -1.60 -4.63
N SER A 90 28.80 -2.79 -4.53
CA SER A 90 28.50 -3.82 -3.52
C SER A 90 29.42 -3.83 -2.29
N ARG A 91 30.09 -2.70 -1.98
CA ARG A 91 31.06 -2.61 -0.87
C ARG A 91 30.40 -2.95 0.46
N SER A 92 31.05 -3.79 1.28
CA SER A 92 30.55 -4.24 2.58
C SER A 92 30.17 -3.08 3.51
N GLY A 93 30.94 -1.98 3.48
CA GLY A 93 30.64 -0.77 4.25
C GLY A 93 29.30 -0.12 3.92
N ASN A 94 28.85 -0.18 2.66
CA ASN A 94 27.55 0.36 2.25
C ASN A 94 26.41 -0.42 2.90
N LYS A 95 26.57 -1.74 3.04
CA LYS A 95 25.54 -2.62 3.64
C LYS A 95 25.35 -2.32 5.13
N GLY A 96 26.44 -2.06 5.85
CA GLY A 96 26.38 -1.60 7.24
C GLY A 96 25.64 -0.26 7.37
N GLN A 97 25.93 0.69 6.46
CA GLN A 97 25.23 1.98 6.44
C GLN A 97 23.72 1.86 6.14
N VAL A 98 23.29 0.88 5.36
CA VAL A 98 21.85 0.61 5.18
C VAL A 98 21.22 0.15 6.50
N LEU A 99 21.87 -0.78 7.22
CA LEU A 99 21.37 -1.24 8.52
C LEU A 99 21.35 -0.10 9.55
N ASP A 100 22.33 0.81 9.54
CA ASP A 100 22.32 2.00 10.39
C ASP A 100 21.10 2.89 10.10
N VAL A 101 20.79 3.12 8.81
CA VAL A 101 19.59 3.88 8.41
C VAL A 101 18.30 3.19 8.86
N LEU A 102 18.19 1.86 8.71
CA LEU A 102 17.00 1.10 9.15
C LEU A 102 16.88 1.09 10.68
N LYS A 103 18.00 1.00 11.39
CA LYS A 103 18.06 1.11 12.85
C LYS A 103 17.60 2.49 13.30
N ASP A 104 18.08 3.55 12.67
CA ASP A 104 17.64 4.92 13.00
C ASP A 104 16.15 5.12 12.72
N LEU A 105 15.62 4.52 11.64
CA LEU A 105 14.19 4.51 11.32
C LEU A 105 13.33 3.76 12.36
N SER A 106 13.86 2.74 13.03
CA SER A 106 13.09 2.03 14.07
C SER A 106 12.63 2.94 15.20
N GLY A 107 13.40 4.01 15.50
CA GLY A 107 13.04 5.02 16.49
C GLY A 107 12.00 6.04 16.00
N ALA A 108 11.56 5.96 14.74
CA ALA A 108 10.43 6.74 14.27
C ALA A 108 9.15 6.14 14.87
N VAL A 109 8.34 7.02 15.47
CA VAL A 109 7.05 6.63 16.00
C VAL A 109 6.02 6.98 14.94
N LEU A 110 5.00 6.12 14.81
CA LEU A 110 3.80 6.49 14.09
C LEU A 110 3.15 7.66 14.84
N ALA A 111 3.50 8.88 14.44
CA ALA A 111 2.80 10.06 14.90
C ALA A 111 1.40 9.97 14.28
N VAL A 112 0.37 10.02 15.11
CA VAL A 112 -1.00 10.17 14.62
C VAL A 112 -1.02 11.47 13.84
N ASP A 113 -0.98 11.30 12.51
CA ASP A 113 -1.28 12.29 11.50
C ASP A 113 -0.29 13.46 11.35
N GLY A 114 0.42 13.48 10.23
CA GLY A 114 1.40 14.51 9.89
C GLY A 114 0.87 15.93 9.80
N PHE A 115 -0.45 16.15 9.69
CA PHE A 115 -1.07 17.47 9.52
C PHE A 115 -2.32 17.73 10.39
N GLY A 116 -2.75 16.78 11.20
CA GLY A 116 -4.05 16.86 11.90
C GLY A 116 -5.28 16.58 10.99
N ILE A 117 -5.03 16.15 9.75
CA ILE A 117 -6.02 15.71 8.75
C ILE A 117 -6.69 14.36 9.08
N ALA A 118 -5.94 13.27 9.21
CA ALA A 118 -6.50 11.97 9.59
C ALA A 118 -7.23 12.01 10.96
N ARG A 119 -6.74 12.79 11.93
CA ARG A 119 -7.30 12.94 13.27
C ARG A 119 -8.53 13.85 13.33
N SER A 120 -8.69 14.77 12.38
CA SER A 120 -9.91 15.59 12.26
C SER A 120 -11.02 14.88 11.47
N LEU A 121 -10.69 13.84 10.70
CA LEU A 121 -11.62 13.06 9.88
C LEU A 121 -12.04 11.74 10.53
N ALA A 122 -11.14 11.06 11.24
CA ALA A 122 -11.49 9.99 12.13
C ALA A 122 -12.17 10.63 13.35
N GLN A 123 -13.45 10.34 13.58
CA GLN A 123 -14.08 10.63 14.87
C GLN A 123 -13.14 10.12 15.96
N ASP A 124 -12.73 11.02 16.87
CA ASP A 124 -11.72 10.81 17.92
C ASP A 124 -11.10 9.40 17.88
N GLU A 125 -9.92 9.23 17.27
CA GLU A 125 -9.04 8.10 17.59
C GLU A 125 -8.72 8.21 19.09
N LYS A 126 -9.68 7.78 19.92
CA LYS A 126 -9.49 7.52 21.33
C LYS A 126 -8.60 6.31 21.32
N TRP A 127 -7.48 6.42 22.03
CA TRP A 127 -6.69 5.25 22.38
C TRP A 127 -7.62 4.29 23.14
N GLU A 128 -8.25 3.36 22.44
CA GLU A 128 -9.04 2.31 23.07
C GLU A 128 -8.08 1.28 23.69
N ALA A 129 -8.62 0.31 24.42
CA ALA A 129 -7.81 -0.66 25.18
C ALA A 129 -6.84 -1.50 24.30
N ASP A 130 -7.04 -1.49 22.98
CA ASP A 130 -6.23 -2.19 21.98
C ASP A 130 -5.31 -1.26 21.15
N ASP A 131 -5.34 0.05 21.41
CA ASP A 131 -4.48 1.03 20.75
C ASP A 131 -3.18 1.25 21.55
N GLY A 132 -2.05 0.91 20.94
CA GLY A 132 -0.71 1.08 21.50
C GLY A 132 0.22 1.84 20.56
N PHE A 133 1.33 2.36 21.07
CA PHE A 133 2.38 2.92 20.21
C PHE A 133 3.16 1.78 19.55
N ALA A 134 3.43 1.91 18.25
CA ALA A 134 4.28 0.97 17.53
C ALA A 134 5.54 1.69 17.03
N VAL A 135 6.68 1.03 17.21
CA VAL A 135 7.90 1.38 16.46
C VAL A 135 7.66 1.12 14.98
N LEU A 136 8.30 1.88 14.11
CA LEU A 136 8.09 1.73 12.68
C LEU A 136 8.65 0.42 12.11
N ILE A 137 9.83 0.01 12.61
CA ILE A 137 10.54 -1.21 12.23
C ILE A 137 10.86 -1.94 13.53
N ALA A 138 10.36 -3.17 13.70
CA ALA A 138 10.64 -3.99 14.88
C ALA A 138 12.08 -4.51 14.85
N SER A 139 12.49 -5.04 13.70
CA SER A 139 13.84 -5.57 13.50
C SER A 139 14.26 -5.46 12.04
N ALA A 140 15.57 -5.31 11.82
CA ALA A 140 16.17 -5.38 10.50
C ALA A 140 17.47 -6.18 10.58
N PHE A 141 17.61 -7.21 9.76
CA PHE A 141 18.80 -8.05 9.73
C PHE A 141 19.13 -8.50 8.31
N ARG A 142 20.31 -9.08 8.14
CA ARG A 142 20.87 -9.44 6.84
C ARG A 142 21.54 -10.82 6.92
N PRO A 143 20.82 -11.90 6.60
CA PRO A 143 21.44 -13.20 6.45
C PRO A 143 22.27 -13.25 5.15
N LYS A 144 23.02 -14.33 4.95
CA LYS A 144 23.86 -14.53 3.74
C LYS A 144 23.03 -15.00 2.53
N ASP A 145 21.82 -14.48 2.34
CA ASP A 145 20.91 -14.83 1.25
C ASP A 145 20.78 -13.74 0.18
N GLY A 146 21.40 -12.57 0.40
CA GLY A 146 21.38 -11.44 -0.53
C GLY A 146 20.22 -10.47 -0.32
N TYR A 147 19.50 -10.58 0.81
CA TYR A 147 18.36 -9.73 1.13
C TYR A 147 18.54 -9.00 2.47
N PHE A 148 17.94 -7.83 2.58
CA PHE A 148 17.59 -7.24 3.88
C PHE A 148 16.25 -7.78 4.32
N HIS A 149 16.20 -8.27 5.56
CA HIS A 149 15.02 -8.83 6.20
C HIS A 149 14.51 -7.78 7.18
N ILE A 150 13.29 -7.30 6.98
CA ILE A 150 12.70 -6.17 7.70
C ILE A 150 11.39 -6.62 8.31
N GLU A 151 11.29 -6.54 9.63
CA GLU A 151 10.10 -6.89 10.38
C GLU A 151 9.30 -5.62 10.71
N ILE A 152 8.04 -5.60 10.30
CA ILE A 152 7.13 -4.46 10.48
C ILE A 152 6.04 -4.87 11.48
N PRO A 153 5.82 -4.11 12.57
CA PRO A 153 4.74 -4.37 13.51
C PRO A 153 3.36 -4.36 12.84
N SER A 154 2.45 -5.19 13.33
CA SER A 154 1.12 -5.39 12.72
C SER A 154 0.30 -4.10 12.58
N VAL A 155 0.41 -3.17 13.53
CA VAL A 155 -0.28 -1.86 13.47
C VAL A 155 0.23 -1.04 12.29
N VAL A 156 1.55 -0.95 12.12
CA VAL A 156 2.18 -0.23 11.00
C VAL A 156 1.85 -0.93 9.68
N LEU A 157 1.94 -2.26 9.67
CA LEU A 157 1.61 -3.08 8.51
C LEU A 157 0.17 -2.89 8.06
N HIS A 158 -0.78 -2.90 8.99
CA HIS A 158 -2.20 -2.65 8.73
C HIS A 158 -2.40 -1.28 8.07
N ARG A 159 -1.75 -0.22 8.57
CA ARG A 159 -1.83 1.12 7.94
C ARG A 159 -1.22 1.16 6.53
N ILE A 160 -0.20 0.35 6.24
CA ILE A 160 0.39 0.27 4.88
C ILE A 160 -0.58 -0.40 3.90
N ILE A 161 -1.24 -1.49 4.31
CA ILE A 161 -2.02 -2.35 3.40
C ILE A 161 -3.52 -2.01 3.36
N ASN A 162 -4.07 -1.43 4.43
CA ASN A 162 -5.44 -0.93 4.51
C ASN A 162 -5.42 0.58 4.76
N PRO A 163 -5.34 1.39 3.69
CA PRO A 163 -5.20 2.81 3.85
C PRO A 163 -6.57 3.50 3.81
N GLU A 164 -7.37 3.34 4.86
CA GLU A 164 -8.74 3.91 5.00
C GLU A 164 -8.80 5.40 4.64
N ILE A 165 -7.85 6.19 5.16
CA ILE A 165 -7.60 7.57 4.74
C ILE A 165 -6.27 7.60 3.99
N SER A 166 -6.33 7.74 2.66
CA SER A 166 -5.15 7.76 1.80
C SER A 166 -5.12 8.86 0.77
N ILE A 167 -3.90 9.05 0.27
CA ILE A 167 -3.51 9.85 -0.87
C ILE A 167 -2.77 8.99 -1.89
N TYR A 168 -2.63 9.48 -3.12
CA TYR A 168 -1.68 8.97 -4.09
C TYR A 168 -0.27 9.14 -3.53
N GLY A 169 0.41 8.01 -3.36
CA GLY A 169 1.78 8.02 -2.88
C GLY A 169 2.75 8.26 -4.04
N LEU A 170 3.77 9.09 -3.82
CA LEU A 170 4.85 9.23 -4.78
C LEU A 170 5.82 8.05 -4.68
N GLU A 171 6.07 7.41 -5.81
CA GLU A 171 6.85 6.17 -5.91
C GLU A 171 8.36 6.39 -5.70
N ASP A 172 8.89 7.55 -6.08
CA ASP A 172 10.33 7.81 -6.07
C ASP A 172 10.68 9.13 -5.38
N TRP A 173 11.12 9.02 -4.13
CA TRP A 173 11.59 10.17 -3.33
C TRP A 173 13.07 10.47 -3.52
N SER A 174 13.82 9.60 -4.21
CA SER A 174 15.26 9.79 -4.42
C SER A 174 15.54 11.01 -5.31
N ASN A 175 14.61 11.30 -6.22
CA ASN A 175 14.67 12.40 -7.18
C ASN A 175 14.53 13.80 -6.57
N PHE A 176 13.98 13.92 -5.36
CA PHE A 176 13.83 15.23 -4.73
C PHE A 176 15.14 15.80 -4.23
N LYS A 177 15.45 17.07 -4.53
CA LYS A 177 16.63 17.73 -3.97
C LYS A 177 16.45 18.06 -2.50
N SER A 178 15.24 18.42 -2.10
CA SER A 178 14.90 18.77 -0.73
C SER A 178 14.40 17.57 0.06
N LYS A 179 14.93 17.39 1.29
CA LYS A 179 14.44 16.38 2.23
C LYS A 179 13.03 16.67 2.76
N ASN A 180 12.57 17.91 2.62
CA ASN A 180 11.29 18.40 3.13
C ASN A 180 10.17 18.28 2.08
N THR A 181 10.51 17.99 0.82
CA THR A 181 9.53 17.86 -0.26
C THR A 181 8.51 16.77 0.01
N PRO A 182 8.89 15.52 0.38
CA PRO A 182 7.90 14.47 0.64
C PRO A 182 6.83 14.86 1.66
N ASP A 183 7.22 15.52 2.77
CA ASP A 183 6.28 15.84 3.84
C ASP A 183 5.22 16.86 3.42
N LEU A 184 5.60 17.89 2.63
CA LEU A 184 4.64 18.88 2.17
C LEU A 184 3.76 18.32 1.06
N ILE A 185 4.33 17.57 0.12
CA ILE A 185 3.60 17.11 -1.06
C ILE A 185 2.55 16.07 -0.71
N ASP A 186 2.84 15.15 0.22
CA ASP A 186 1.83 14.20 0.69
C ASP A 186 0.54 14.92 1.14
N THR A 187 0.66 16.08 1.79
CA THR A 187 -0.51 16.87 2.22
C THR A 187 -1.16 17.65 1.10
N LEU A 188 -0.38 18.28 0.23
CA LEU A 188 -0.96 18.97 -0.90
C LEU A 188 -1.72 18.00 -1.81
N GLU A 189 -1.26 16.76 -1.94
CA GLU A 189 -1.94 15.70 -2.69
C GLU A 189 -3.31 15.36 -2.08
N TYR A 190 -3.46 15.40 -0.75
CA TYR A 190 -4.75 15.19 -0.10
C TYR A 190 -5.80 16.23 -0.53
N TYR A 191 -5.46 17.52 -0.47
CA TYR A 191 -6.38 18.60 -0.89
C TYR A 191 -6.64 18.55 -2.40
N TRP A 192 -5.59 18.24 -3.18
CA TRP A 192 -5.70 18.08 -4.62
C TRP A 192 -6.71 17.00 -5.02
N GLU A 193 -6.66 15.83 -4.37
CA GLU A 193 -7.60 14.73 -4.64
C GLU A 193 -9.05 15.04 -4.27
N LYS A 194 -9.25 15.93 -3.31
CA LYS A 194 -10.58 16.43 -2.95
C LYS A 194 -11.13 17.45 -3.94
N GLY A 195 -10.30 17.93 -4.87
CA GLY A 195 -10.65 18.99 -5.81
C GLY A 195 -10.56 20.40 -5.19
N ASP A 196 -9.88 20.54 -4.06
CA ASP A 196 -9.73 21.84 -3.39
C ASP A 196 -8.70 22.70 -4.13
N GLU A 197 -9.05 23.95 -4.43
CA GLU A 197 -8.09 24.92 -5.00
C GLU A 197 -7.11 25.43 -3.92
N TYR A 198 -7.52 25.42 -2.65
CA TYR A 198 -6.73 25.92 -1.53
C TYR A 198 -6.69 24.90 -0.40
N THR A 199 -5.55 24.81 0.27
CA THR A 199 -5.48 24.19 1.58
C THR A 199 -6.15 25.06 2.63
N ASP A 200 -6.44 24.48 3.79
CA ASP A 200 -6.72 25.24 5.00
C ASP A 200 -5.53 26.16 5.38
N TRP A 201 -5.82 27.15 6.23
CA TRP A 201 -4.80 27.97 6.85
C TRP A 201 -4.07 27.17 7.92
N PHE A 202 -2.80 26.87 7.68
CA PHE A 202 -1.93 26.28 8.68
C PHE A 202 -1.29 27.37 9.52
N ASP A 203 -1.39 27.28 10.84
CA ASP A 203 -0.55 28.10 11.70
C ASP A 203 0.94 27.75 11.48
N LEU A 204 1.81 28.73 11.73
CA LEU A 204 3.23 28.58 11.44
C LEU A 204 3.89 27.45 12.24
N GLU A 205 3.39 27.13 13.43
CA GLU A 205 3.94 26.09 14.30
C GLU A 205 3.60 24.70 13.76
N THR A 206 2.36 24.49 13.31
CA THR A 206 1.95 23.30 12.56
C THR A 206 2.79 23.14 11.30
N LEU A 207 2.98 24.20 10.50
CA LEU A 207 3.83 24.13 9.31
C LEU A 207 5.28 23.72 9.64
N LYS A 208 5.86 24.21 10.75
CA LYS A 208 7.22 23.84 11.18
C LYS A 208 7.34 22.35 11.53
N LYS A 209 6.35 21.76 12.20
CA LYS A 209 6.31 20.32 12.45
C LYS A 209 6.25 19.55 11.14
N ASN A 210 5.34 19.96 10.27
CA ASN A 210 5.01 19.23 9.05
C ASN A 210 6.14 19.27 8.03
N LEU A 211 6.87 20.39 7.95
CA LEU A 211 8.07 20.48 7.13
C LEU A 211 9.25 19.68 7.70
N GLY A 212 9.11 19.00 8.84
CA GLY A 212 10.20 18.25 9.46
C GLY A 212 11.39 19.15 9.86
N ILE A 213 11.09 20.32 10.42
CA ILE A 213 12.11 21.27 10.93
C ILE A 213 11.99 21.54 12.44
N ALA A 214 10.93 21.03 13.07
CA ALA A 214 10.79 20.99 14.51
C ALA A 214 11.95 20.23 15.17
N LYS A 215 12.47 20.78 16.27
CA LYS A 215 13.46 20.15 17.15
C LYS A 215 12.86 19.78 18.51
N GLY A 216 11.69 20.31 18.84
CA GLY A 216 10.98 19.99 20.06
C GLY A 216 9.85 20.97 20.38
N MET A 217 9.23 20.81 21.55
CA MET A 217 8.22 21.71 22.09
C MET A 217 8.78 22.46 23.29
N VAL A 218 8.60 23.77 23.35
CA VAL A 218 8.99 24.61 24.48
C VAL A 218 7.74 25.23 25.08
N THR A 219 7.62 25.19 26.40
CA THR A 219 6.53 25.88 27.10
C THR A 219 6.94 27.34 27.30
N ILE A 220 6.15 28.25 26.75
CA ILE A 220 6.21 29.68 26.99
C ILE A 220 5.06 30.01 27.95
N ASP A 221 5.39 30.67 29.06
CA ASP A 221 4.45 31.23 30.03
C ASP A 221 3.52 30.20 30.72
N GLY A 222 4.00 28.97 30.93
CA GLY A 222 3.33 27.94 31.74
C GLY A 222 2.15 27.22 31.07
N ASN A 223 1.51 27.82 30.05
CA ASN A 223 0.33 27.26 29.38
C ASN A 223 0.48 27.06 27.87
N ASN A 224 1.34 27.84 27.18
CA ASN A 224 1.45 27.79 25.73
C ASN A 224 2.68 26.99 25.28
N ARG A 225 2.49 25.97 24.45
CA ARG A 225 3.61 25.21 23.85
C ARG A 225 3.86 25.69 22.42
N VAL A 226 5.11 26.09 22.13
CA VAL A 226 5.57 26.43 20.78
C VAL A 226 6.61 25.44 20.27
N VAL A 227 6.77 25.35 18.96
CA VAL A 227 7.72 24.46 18.29
C VAL A 227 9.09 25.13 18.24
N ALA A 228 10.04 24.54 18.96
CA ALA A 228 11.44 24.90 18.85
C ALA A 228 11.96 24.48 17.47
N THR A 229 12.60 25.39 16.74
CA THR A 229 13.36 25.06 15.53
C THR A 229 14.82 25.49 15.70
N SER A 230 15.65 25.33 14.66
CA SER A 230 16.91 26.09 14.65
C SER A 230 16.59 27.57 14.44
N GLU A 231 17.37 28.49 15.03
CA GLU A 231 17.21 29.95 14.87
C GLU A 231 17.00 30.40 13.41
N THR A 232 17.58 29.67 12.45
CA THR A 232 17.42 29.92 11.02
C THR A 232 15.96 29.83 10.53
N TYR A 233 15.11 29.04 11.17
CA TYR A 233 13.75 28.73 10.71
C TYR A 233 12.64 29.25 11.63
N GLU A 234 12.96 30.08 12.62
CA GLU A 234 11.96 30.65 13.52
C GLU A 234 10.98 31.59 12.79
N LYS A 235 11.44 32.26 11.73
CA LYS A 235 10.65 33.24 10.97
C LYS A 235 10.28 32.72 9.58
N TRP A 236 9.05 32.97 9.16
CA TRP A 236 8.51 32.62 7.84
C TRP A 236 9.44 32.96 6.68
N GLY A 237 10.04 34.16 6.67
CA GLY A 237 10.87 34.61 5.53
C GLY A 237 12.04 33.67 5.21
N ARG A 238 12.59 32.96 6.20
CA ARG A 238 13.64 31.96 5.98
C ARG A 238 13.09 30.60 5.56
N ILE A 239 11.95 30.20 6.13
CA ILE A 239 11.21 28.99 5.70
C ILE A 239 10.86 29.11 4.21
N ASN A 240 10.26 30.21 3.80
CA ASN A 240 9.88 30.45 2.42
C ASN A 240 11.10 30.41 1.46
N ALA A 241 12.16 31.15 1.82
CA ALA A 241 13.34 31.28 0.96
C ALA A 241 14.18 30.00 0.84
N LYS A 242 14.30 29.22 1.92
CA LYS A 242 15.22 28.06 1.98
C LYS A 242 14.54 26.71 1.80
N ILE A 243 13.26 26.60 2.15
CA ILE A 243 12.51 25.33 2.14
C ILE A 243 11.47 25.37 1.04
N ILE A 244 10.47 26.26 1.15
CA ILE A 244 9.33 26.28 0.22
C ILE A 244 9.76 26.50 -1.22
N LYS A 245 10.69 27.44 -1.46
CA LYS A 245 11.26 27.67 -2.80
C LYS A 245 11.88 26.39 -3.40
N LYS A 246 12.62 25.61 -2.60
CA LYS A 246 13.23 24.36 -3.09
C LYS A 246 12.19 23.28 -3.36
N ILE A 247 11.14 23.21 -2.54
CA ILE A 247 10.03 22.30 -2.76
C ILE A 247 9.31 22.66 -4.07
N LYS A 248 9.07 23.94 -4.35
CA LYS A 248 8.52 24.38 -5.65
C LYS A 248 9.39 23.93 -6.83
N GLU A 249 10.70 24.13 -6.75
CA GLU A 249 11.63 23.69 -7.81
C GLU A 249 11.62 22.16 -8.02
N ASP A 250 11.46 21.39 -6.95
CA ASP A 250 11.31 19.93 -7.01
C ASP A 250 9.97 19.54 -7.67
N VAL A 251 8.87 20.20 -7.30
CA VAL A 251 7.53 19.96 -7.86
C VAL A 251 7.47 20.28 -9.34
N GLU A 252 7.95 21.45 -9.75
CA GLU A 252 7.91 21.90 -11.15
C GLU A 252 8.62 20.93 -12.10
N LYS A 253 9.67 20.26 -11.62
CA LYS A 253 10.48 19.31 -12.41
C LYS A 253 9.96 17.88 -12.35
N ASN A 254 9.12 17.56 -11.37
CA ASN A 254 8.60 16.21 -11.20
C ASN A 254 7.30 16.04 -12.00
N THR A 255 7.31 15.12 -12.95
CA THR A 255 6.16 14.78 -13.81
C THR A 255 5.14 13.89 -13.08
N ASP A 256 5.55 13.26 -11.98
CA ASP A 256 4.70 12.46 -11.10
C ASP A 256 3.97 13.31 -10.05
N ILE A 257 3.89 14.63 -10.19
CA ILE A 257 3.03 15.48 -9.36
C ILE A 257 2.12 16.28 -10.29
N ALA A 258 0.80 16.17 -10.09
CA ALA A 258 -0.20 16.67 -11.05
C ALA A 258 -0.44 18.20 -10.98
N PHE A 259 0.07 18.84 -9.93
CA PHE A 259 -0.12 20.25 -9.66
C PHE A 259 1.21 20.96 -9.38
N ASN A 260 1.19 22.28 -9.54
CA ASN A 260 2.11 23.22 -8.90
C ASN A 260 1.39 23.87 -7.72
N PHE A 261 2.11 24.70 -6.96
CA PHE A 261 1.47 25.45 -5.87
C PHE A 261 2.03 26.86 -5.68
N GLU A 262 1.14 27.76 -5.25
CA GLU A 262 1.44 29.09 -4.77
C GLU A 262 1.23 29.18 -3.26
N VAL A 263 1.75 30.24 -2.64
CA VAL A 263 1.76 30.38 -1.18
C VAL A 263 1.13 31.71 -0.82
N GLU A 264 0.14 31.65 0.04
CA GLU A 264 -0.51 32.81 0.62
C GLU A 264 -0.23 32.86 2.12
N THR A 265 -0.12 34.07 2.66
CA THR A 265 0.26 34.29 4.05
C THR A 265 -0.74 35.23 4.70
N ASP A 266 -1.15 34.90 5.92
CA ASP A 266 -1.90 35.80 6.80
C ASP A 266 -0.99 36.25 7.95
N SER A 267 -1.21 37.46 8.42
CA SER A 267 -0.37 38.12 9.40
C SER A 267 -1.25 38.74 10.49
N ALA A 268 -0.83 38.62 11.76
CA ALA A 268 -1.58 39.23 12.86
C ALA A 268 -1.70 40.75 12.63
N GLN A 269 -2.93 41.29 12.57
CA GLN A 269 -3.13 42.74 12.50
C GLN A 269 -2.43 43.40 13.69
N SER A 270 -1.50 44.32 13.43
CA SER A 270 -0.89 45.14 14.46
C SER A 270 -1.92 46.14 14.98
N GLN A 271 -2.70 45.77 16.00
CA GLN A 271 -3.38 46.77 16.83
C GLN A 271 -2.33 47.41 17.75
N SER A 272 -1.76 48.52 17.31
CA SER A 272 -1.09 49.46 18.21
C SER A 272 -1.44 50.89 17.80
N GLU A 273 -2.31 51.53 18.59
CA GLU A 273 -2.61 52.97 18.58
C GLU A 273 -1.44 53.83 19.06
N SER A 274 -0.25 53.61 18.53
CA SER A 274 0.85 54.56 18.70
C SER A 274 1.90 54.29 17.65
N GLY A 275 1.90 55.15 16.62
CA GLY A 275 2.88 55.11 15.56
C GLY A 275 4.29 55.28 16.12
N ARG A 276 5.04 54.18 16.21
CA ARG A 276 6.52 54.14 16.12
C ARG A 276 7.00 52.69 16.05
N GLY A 277 7.35 52.28 14.83
CA GLY A 277 8.02 51.02 14.53
C GLY A 277 7.37 50.25 13.40
N ARG A 278 7.73 50.53 12.14
CA ARG A 278 7.43 49.65 10.99
C ARG A 278 8.27 48.37 11.09
N GLY A 279 7.95 47.51 12.05
CA GLY A 279 8.33 46.10 11.99
C GLY A 279 7.50 45.42 10.90
N ARG A 280 8.10 44.52 10.10
CA ARG A 280 7.30 43.67 9.21
C ARG A 280 6.32 42.86 10.06
N VAL A 281 5.03 42.92 9.72
CA VAL A 281 3.99 42.14 10.39
C VAL A 281 4.39 40.67 10.36
N ALA A 282 4.30 40.01 11.52
CA ALA A 282 4.68 38.60 11.62
C ALA A 282 3.61 37.75 10.93
N VAL A 283 4.04 36.93 9.97
CA VAL A 283 3.20 35.90 9.35
C VAL A 283 2.85 34.88 10.42
N THR A 284 1.56 34.66 10.63
CA THR A 284 1.02 33.73 11.63
C THR A 284 0.45 32.48 10.97
N HIS A 285 -0.13 32.60 9.78
CA HIS A 285 -0.70 31.47 9.03
C HIS A 285 -0.25 31.48 7.58
N VAL A 286 -0.24 30.29 7.00
CA VAL A 286 0.13 30.04 5.60
C VAL A 286 -0.87 29.07 5.00
N ARG A 287 -1.31 29.33 3.78
CA ARG A 287 -2.05 28.35 2.97
C ARG A 287 -1.42 28.20 1.60
N PHE A 288 -1.71 27.09 0.94
CA PHE A 288 -1.20 26.78 -0.38
C PHE A 288 -2.35 26.79 -1.40
N LYS A 289 -2.15 27.49 -2.51
CA LYS A 289 -3.04 27.45 -3.66
C LYS A 289 -2.52 26.39 -4.62
N LEU A 290 -3.35 25.43 -4.98
CA LEU A 290 -3.03 24.33 -5.90
C LEU A 290 -3.37 24.72 -7.33
N ILE A 291 -2.44 24.48 -8.25
CA ILE A 291 -2.55 24.92 -9.65
C ILE A 291 -2.32 23.71 -10.55
N PRO A 292 -3.29 23.29 -11.38
CA PRO A 292 -3.11 22.16 -12.31
C PRO A 292 -1.88 22.34 -13.22
N LYS A 293 -1.13 21.27 -13.45
CA LYS A 293 -0.11 21.27 -14.51
C LYS A 293 -0.76 20.96 -15.87
N PRO A 294 -0.21 21.49 -16.98
CA PRO A 294 -0.64 21.10 -18.32
C PRO A 294 -0.41 19.60 -18.56
N ASP A 295 -1.42 18.92 -19.12
CA ASP A 295 -1.43 17.46 -19.34
C ASP A 295 -0.24 16.95 -20.17
N ASP A 296 0.28 17.78 -21.08
CA ASP A 296 1.36 17.45 -22.02
C ASP A 296 2.75 17.26 -21.36
N LYS A 297 2.90 17.62 -20.07
CA LYS A 297 4.15 17.45 -19.32
C LYS A 297 4.18 16.18 -18.46
N CYS A 298 3.10 15.43 -18.39
CA CYS A 298 3.02 14.15 -17.68
C CYS A 298 3.49 13.00 -18.57
N VAL A 299 4.77 13.01 -18.95
CA VAL A 299 5.39 11.88 -19.64
C VAL A 299 6.24 11.11 -18.64
N THR A 300 5.81 9.92 -18.26
CA THR A 300 6.66 8.98 -17.50
C THR A 300 6.98 7.74 -18.31
N LYS A 301 8.29 7.58 -18.56
CA LYS A 301 8.96 6.27 -18.65
C LYS A 301 10.17 6.31 -17.72
N SER A 302 9.95 6.44 -16.42
CA SER A 302 10.92 5.89 -15.47
C SER A 302 10.50 4.44 -15.24
N LYS A 303 11.42 3.49 -15.41
CA LYS A 303 11.22 2.13 -14.90
C LYS A 303 11.22 2.25 -13.38
N SER A 304 10.07 2.59 -12.80
CA SER A 304 9.94 3.10 -11.44
C SER A 304 10.50 2.11 -10.42
N VAL A 305 10.94 2.61 -9.27
CA VAL A 305 11.38 1.78 -8.13
C VAL A 305 10.30 0.75 -7.79
N VAL A 306 9.02 1.10 -7.94
CA VAL A 306 7.87 0.19 -7.78
C VAL A 306 7.90 -0.98 -8.76
N SER A 307 8.18 -0.74 -10.04
CA SER A 307 8.30 -1.82 -11.02
C SER A 307 9.43 -2.80 -10.69
N GLN A 308 10.54 -2.30 -10.13
CA GLN A 308 11.66 -3.14 -9.68
C GLN A 308 11.30 -3.91 -8.40
N LEU A 309 10.64 -3.26 -7.44
CA LEU A 309 10.12 -3.90 -6.23
C LEU A 309 9.06 -4.95 -6.54
N GLN A 310 8.20 -4.72 -7.54
CA GLN A 310 7.20 -5.69 -7.98
C GLN A 310 7.87 -6.95 -8.55
N ARG A 311 8.88 -6.77 -9.41
CA ARG A 311 9.67 -7.90 -9.91
C ARG A 311 10.40 -8.65 -8.80
N ASP A 312 10.96 -7.94 -7.82
CA ASP A 312 11.57 -8.57 -6.63
C ASP A 312 10.53 -9.36 -5.82
N ALA A 313 9.34 -8.79 -5.61
CA ALA A 313 8.25 -9.49 -4.93
C ALA A 313 7.83 -10.77 -5.68
N TRP A 314 7.66 -10.71 -7.01
CA TRP A 314 7.41 -11.89 -7.85
C TRP A 314 8.52 -12.92 -7.72
N ALA A 315 9.78 -12.51 -7.83
CA ALA A 315 10.93 -13.41 -7.71
C ALA A 315 10.93 -14.15 -6.37
N GLN A 316 10.73 -13.44 -5.28
CA GLN A 316 10.68 -14.01 -3.94
C GLN A 316 9.53 -15.00 -3.76
N ARG A 317 8.34 -14.69 -4.30
CA ARG A 317 7.20 -15.60 -4.25
C ARG A 317 7.42 -16.83 -5.10
N LEU A 318 7.90 -16.69 -6.34
CA LEU A 318 8.25 -17.82 -7.19
C LEU A 318 9.27 -18.76 -6.51
N MET A 319 10.29 -18.20 -5.86
CA MET A 319 11.25 -19.00 -5.08
C MET A 319 10.61 -19.71 -3.89
N THR A 320 9.64 -19.07 -3.22
CA THR A 320 8.86 -19.71 -2.13
C THR A 320 8.04 -20.87 -2.67
N LEU A 321 7.44 -20.71 -3.86
CA LEU A 321 6.70 -21.75 -4.58
C LEU A 321 7.62 -22.78 -5.26
N GLY A 322 8.89 -22.89 -4.87
CA GLY A 322 9.80 -23.94 -5.34
C GLY A 322 10.46 -23.70 -6.71
N ILE A 323 10.36 -22.50 -7.29
CA ILE A 323 11.10 -22.16 -8.51
C ILE A 323 12.55 -21.80 -8.16
N ALA A 324 13.51 -22.43 -8.84
CA ALA A 324 14.92 -22.14 -8.60
C ALA A 324 15.27 -20.68 -8.97
N LYS A 325 16.15 -20.03 -8.19
CA LYS A 325 16.55 -18.62 -8.37
C LYS A 325 16.99 -18.28 -9.79
N ASN A 326 17.74 -19.17 -10.44
CA ASN A 326 18.24 -19.00 -11.81
C ASN A 326 17.16 -19.20 -12.89
N GLN A 327 15.97 -19.68 -12.54
CA GLN A 327 14.86 -19.90 -13.47
C GLN A 327 13.77 -18.82 -13.37
N VAL A 328 13.79 -18.00 -12.31
CA VAL A 328 12.76 -16.99 -12.03
C VAL A 328 12.46 -16.09 -13.23
N ASP A 329 13.49 -15.45 -13.80
CA ASP A 329 13.30 -14.53 -14.92
C ASP A 329 12.73 -15.25 -16.14
N GLY A 330 13.27 -16.43 -16.47
CA GLY A 330 12.76 -17.25 -17.56
C GLY A 330 11.31 -17.71 -17.35
N VAL A 331 10.87 -17.93 -16.10
CA VAL A 331 9.48 -18.27 -15.77
C VAL A 331 8.55 -17.07 -15.96
N ILE A 332 8.97 -15.87 -15.57
CA ILE A 332 8.21 -14.63 -15.83
C ILE A 332 8.10 -14.35 -17.33
N GLU A 333 9.16 -14.62 -18.09
CA GLU A 333 9.21 -14.40 -19.53
C GLU A 333 8.31 -15.36 -20.31
N GLN A 334 8.08 -16.58 -19.82
CA GLN A 334 7.20 -17.58 -20.45
C GLN A 334 5.72 -17.19 -20.51
N VAL A 335 5.28 -16.21 -19.73
CA VAL A 335 3.91 -15.69 -19.82
C VAL A 335 3.83 -14.81 -21.08
N GLU A 336 3.31 -15.37 -22.16
CA GLU A 336 3.15 -14.73 -23.47
C GLU A 336 1.88 -13.87 -23.52
N ILE A 337 1.91 -12.74 -22.82
CA ILE A 337 0.87 -11.69 -22.87
C ILE A 337 1.54 -10.39 -23.35
N GLU A 338 1.04 -9.83 -24.46
CA GLU A 338 1.64 -8.65 -25.09
C GLU A 338 1.51 -7.38 -24.23
N ASP A 339 0.34 -7.17 -23.64
CA ASP A 339 0.10 -6.03 -22.75
C ASP A 339 0.77 -6.26 -21.39
N SER A 340 1.70 -5.36 -21.04
CA SER A 340 2.48 -5.47 -19.81
C SER A 340 1.67 -5.37 -18.51
N LEU A 341 0.54 -4.65 -18.51
CA LEU A 341 -0.35 -4.53 -17.36
C LEU A 341 -1.16 -5.81 -17.20
N VAL A 342 -1.72 -6.32 -18.30
CA VAL A 342 -2.45 -7.60 -18.31
C VAL A 342 -1.52 -8.75 -17.90
N LYS A 343 -0.27 -8.73 -18.36
CA LYS A 343 0.76 -9.70 -17.94
C LYS A 343 1.02 -9.64 -16.43
N ALA A 344 1.15 -8.44 -15.87
CA ALA A 344 1.37 -8.25 -14.44
C ALA A 344 0.17 -8.74 -13.61
N GLU A 345 -1.05 -8.46 -14.08
CA GLU A 345 -2.30 -8.92 -13.48
C GLU A 345 -2.36 -10.46 -13.44
N PHE A 346 -2.09 -11.11 -14.57
CA PHE A 346 -2.06 -12.57 -14.65
C PHE A 346 -0.99 -13.17 -13.73
N ILE A 347 0.22 -12.61 -13.67
CA ILE A 347 1.27 -13.11 -12.78
C ILE A 347 0.83 -13.01 -11.32
N ASN A 348 0.21 -11.90 -10.91
CA ASN A 348 -0.35 -11.75 -9.55
C ASN A 348 -1.44 -12.79 -9.27
N TYR A 349 -2.36 -13.00 -10.21
CA TYR A 349 -3.38 -14.05 -10.14
C TYR A 349 -2.75 -15.44 -9.97
N ALA A 350 -1.76 -15.78 -10.81
CA ALA A 350 -1.11 -17.07 -10.77
C ALA A 350 -0.37 -17.29 -9.45
N LEU A 351 0.37 -16.29 -8.96
CA LEU A 351 1.06 -16.36 -7.66
C LEU A 351 0.08 -16.51 -6.50
N SER A 352 -1.04 -15.77 -6.53
CA SER A 352 -2.13 -15.88 -5.55
C SER A 352 -2.70 -17.31 -5.52
N LYS A 353 -3.05 -17.88 -6.68
CA LYS A 353 -3.48 -19.28 -6.78
C LYS A 353 -2.42 -20.24 -6.29
N GLY A 354 -1.17 -20.05 -6.71
CA GLY A 354 -0.03 -20.86 -6.27
C GLY A 354 0.13 -20.89 -4.75
N GLU A 355 -0.02 -19.75 -4.08
CA GLU A 355 0.05 -19.65 -2.62
C GLU A 355 -1.09 -20.42 -1.94
N HIS A 356 -2.32 -20.37 -2.45
CA HIS A 356 -3.42 -21.18 -1.95
C HIS A 356 -3.14 -22.69 -2.07
N TYR A 357 -2.67 -23.15 -3.23
CA TYR A 357 -2.30 -24.57 -3.42
C TYR A 357 -1.11 -24.98 -2.56
N HIS A 358 -0.11 -24.11 -2.36
CA HIS A 358 1.07 -24.41 -1.56
C HIS A 358 0.74 -24.66 -0.07
N ARG A 359 -0.40 -24.14 0.41
CA ARG A 359 -0.89 -24.36 1.78
C ARG A 359 -1.62 -25.69 1.95
N LEU A 360 -1.91 -26.43 0.89
CA LEU A 360 -2.50 -27.77 0.99
C LEU A 360 -1.46 -28.78 1.48
N LYS A 361 -1.83 -29.63 2.45
CA LYS A 361 -0.95 -30.68 2.98
C LYS A 361 -0.59 -31.71 1.91
N SER A 362 -1.50 -32.04 0.99
CA SER A 362 -1.22 -32.90 -0.17
C SER A 362 -0.14 -32.36 -1.11
N MET A 363 0.12 -31.05 -1.09
CA MET A 363 1.11 -30.38 -1.93
C MET A 363 2.47 -30.22 -1.25
N LYS A 364 2.68 -30.85 -0.08
CA LYS A 364 3.91 -30.75 0.73
C LYS A 364 4.74 -32.04 0.71
N GLY A 365 5.99 -31.93 1.16
CA GLY A 365 6.96 -33.03 1.23
C GLY A 365 7.86 -33.09 -0.01
N ASP A 366 8.14 -34.30 -0.51
CA ASP A 366 9.00 -34.56 -1.69
C ASP A 366 8.32 -34.21 -3.04
N PHE A 367 7.21 -33.48 -3.00
CA PHE A 367 6.49 -33.05 -4.19
C PHE A 367 7.22 -31.88 -4.89
N ASN A 368 7.45 -31.99 -6.21
CA ASN A 368 7.99 -30.89 -7.01
C ASN A 368 6.92 -29.83 -7.29
N PHE A 369 6.56 -29.06 -6.26
CA PHE A 369 5.55 -28.03 -6.35
C PHE A 369 5.86 -26.97 -7.41
N GLY A 370 7.11 -26.53 -7.52
CA GLY A 370 7.51 -25.53 -8.52
C GLY A 370 7.29 -26.00 -9.96
N GLY A 371 7.60 -27.26 -10.25
CA GLY A 371 7.33 -27.88 -11.54
C GLY A 371 5.83 -28.00 -11.83
N TRP A 372 5.05 -28.40 -10.84
CA TRP A 372 3.59 -28.47 -10.93
C TRP A 372 2.96 -27.09 -11.15
N PHE A 373 3.31 -26.11 -10.33
CA PHE A 373 2.85 -24.71 -10.42
C PHE A 373 3.09 -24.12 -11.81
N ARG A 374 4.31 -24.28 -12.34
CA ARG A 374 4.69 -23.77 -13.67
C ARG A 374 3.88 -24.43 -14.80
N LYS A 375 3.49 -25.70 -14.65
CA LYS A 375 2.68 -26.41 -15.66
C LYS A 375 1.20 -26.06 -15.52
N HIS A 376 0.64 -26.23 -14.34
CA HIS A 376 -0.80 -26.25 -14.12
C HIS A 376 -1.40 -24.86 -13.89
N ILE A 377 -0.65 -23.92 -13.30
CA ILE A 377 -1.16 -22.58 -13.03
C ILE A 377 -0.62 -21.57 -14.05
N LEU A 378 0.71 -21.46 -14.18
CA LEU A 378 1.30 -20.42 -15.05
C LEU A 378 1.10 -20.64 -16.54
N ARG A 379 0.97 -21.88 -17.01
CA ARG A 379 0.81 -22.18 -18.44
C ARG A 379 -0.63 -22.55 -18.77
N ASN A 380 -1.15 -23.58 -18.11
CA ASN A 380 -2.47 -24.10 -18.47
C ASN A 380 -3.61 -23.11 -18.17
N SER A 381 -3.49 -22.25 -17.15
CA SER A 381 -4.56 -21.31 -16.80
C SER A 381 -4.54 -20.00 -17.61
N VAL A 382 -3.55 -19.76 -18.47
CA VAL A 382 -3.45 -18.49 -19.22
C VAL A 382 -4.63 -18.30 -20.15
N ALA A 383 -4.95 -19.33 -20.94
CA ALA A 383 -6.02 -19.28 -21.93
C ALA A 383 -7.38 -19.07 -21.24
N ASP A 384 -7.71 -19.91 -20.27
CA ASP A 384 -8.95 -19.81 -19.48
C ASP A 384 -9.09 -18.44 -18.80
N TRP A 385 -7.99 -17.91 -18.26
CA TRP A 385 -7.99 -16.59 -17.60
C TRP A 385 -8.23 -15.46 -18.61
N LEU A 386 -7.59 -15.51 -19.77
CA LEU A 386 -7.78 -14.52 -20.84
C LEU A 386 -9.19 -14.58 -21.42
N GLU A 387 -9.74 -15.77 -21.61
CA GLU A 387 -11.11 -15.99 -22.08
C GLU A 387 -12.11 -15.39 -21.09
N THR A 388 -12.01 -15.76 -19.81
CA THR A 388 -12.86 -15.20 -18.75
C THR A 388 -12.76 -13.67 -18.71
N ARG A 389 -11.54 -13.12 -18.81
CA ARG A 389 -11.31 -11.67 -18.81
C ARG A 389 -11.95 -11.00 -20.04
N ALA A 390 -11.84 -11.60 -21.22
CA ALA A 390 -12.45 -11.08 -22.44
C ALA A 390 -13.98 -11.07 -22.37
N THR A 391 -14.59 -12.16 -21.90
CA THR A 391 -16.04 -12.25 -21.71
C THR A 391 -16.54 -11.19 -20.73
N ILE A 392 -15.82 -10.99 -19.61
CA ILE A 392 -16.18 -9.94 -18.64
C ILE A 392 -16.10 -8.54 -19.26
N ILE A 393 -15.04 -8.24 -20.03
CA ILE A 393 -14.89 -6.94 -20.69
C ILE A 393 -16.04 -6.70 -21.66
N ASP A 394 -16.40 -7.71 -22.45
CA ASP A 394 -17.50 -7.62 -23.41
C ASP A 394 -18.82 -7.24 -22.72
N VAL A 395 -19.18 -7.93 -21.63
CA VAL A 395 -20.38 -7.63 -20.84
C VAL A 395 -20.33 -6.24 -20.22
N LEU A 396 -19.18 -5.84 -19.67
CA LEU A 396 -19.04 -4.51 -19.07
C LEU A 396 -19.22 -3.39 -20.11
N VAL A 397 -18.75 -3.60 -21.33
CA VAL A 397 -18.89 -2.63 -22.43
C VAL A 397 -20.31 -2.64 -22.99
N ASN A 398 -20.85 -3.81 -23.32
CA ASN A 398 -22.08 -3.94 -24.10
C ASN A 398 -23.37 -3.94 -23.26
N ASN A 399 -23.32 -4.47 -22.04
CA ASN A 399 -24.49 -4.62 -21.16
C ASN A 399 -24.50 -3.58 -20.04
N GLU A 400 -23.35 -3.27 -19.45
CA GLU A 400 -23.22 -2.27 -18.37
C GLU A 400 -22.87 -0.85 -18.88
N ASN A 401 -22.64 -0.69 -20.20
CA ASN A 401 -22.30 0.58 -20.85
C ASN A 401 -21.06 1.28 -20.25
N ILE A 402 -20.08 0.50 -19.78
CA ILE A 402 -18.83 1.02 -19.24
C ILE A 402 -17.79 1.09 -20.37
N GLU A 403 -17.65 2.26 -20.97
CA GLU A 403 -16.64 2.50 -22.00
C GLU A 403 -15.22 2.39 -21.41
N ASN A 404 -14.40 1.50 -22.00
CA ASN A 404 -13.03 1.20 -21.54
C ASN A 404 -12.95 0.81 -20.04
N PRO A 405 -13.48 -0.37 -19.63
CA PRO A 405 -13.44 -0.82 -18.24
C PRO A 405 -12.02 -0.83 -17.68
N THR A 406 -11.84 -0.29 -16.48
CA THR A 406 -10.55 -0.33 -15.77
C THR A 406 -10.29 -1.71 -15.16
N ASP A 407 -9.03 -2.08 -14.96
CA ASP A 407 -8.66 -3.36 -14.32
C ASP A 407 -9.35 -3.57 -12.96
N LYS A 408 -9.55 -2.49 -12.19
CA LYS A 408 -10.29 -2.54 -10.92
C LYS A 408 -11.74 -2.95 -11.12
N GLN A 409 -12.39 -2.44 -12.16
CA GLN A 409 -13.78 -2.79 -12.48
C GLN A 409 -13.89 -4.23 -13.00
N ILE A 410 -12.96 -4.65 -13.87
CA ILE A 410 -12.89 -6.02 -14.38
C ILE A 410 -12.72 -7.02 -13.23
N LYS A 411 -11.75 -6.77 -12.33
CA LYS A 411 -11.50 -7.60 -11.14
C LYS A 411 -12.73 -7.67 -10.22
N ALA A 412 -13.31 -6.51 -9.87
CA ALA A 412 -14.48 -6.46 -9.01
C ALA A 412 -15.70 -7.19 -9.62
N PHE A 413 -15.89 -7.07 -10.93
CA PHE A 413 -16.97 -7.78 -11.62
C PHE A 413 -16.73 -9.28 -11.65
N ARG A 414 -15.48 -9.73 -11.87
CA ARG A 414 -15.11 -11.14 -11.76
C ARG A 414 -15.40 -11.71 -10.38
N GLU A 415 -15.02 -10.99 -9.32
CA GLU A 415 -15.28 -11.38 -7.93
C GLU A 415 -16.79 -11.48 -7.66
N LYS A 416 -17.59 -10.53 -8.17
CA LYS A 416 -19.06 -10.59 -8.11
C LYS A 416 -19.62 -11.84 -8.80
N LEU A 417 -19.13 -12.18 -10.00
CA LEU A 417 -19.58 -13.39 -10.71
C LEU A 417 -19.17 -14.67 -9.98
N SER A 418 -17.94 -14.73 -9.46
CA SER A 418 -17.46 -15.85 -8.64
C SER A 418 -18.36 -16.06 -7.42
N ALA A 419 -18.73 -14.97 -6.76
CA ALA A 419 -19.63 -15.03 -5.62
C ALA A 419 -21.02 -15.53 -6.00
N SER A 420 -21.56 -15.06 -7.13
CA SER A 420 -22.85 -15.49 -7.66
C SER A 420 -22.86 -16.98 -8.02
N ILE A 421 -21.79 -17.46 -8.68
CA ILE A 421 -21.60 -18.90 -9.00
C ILE A 421 -21.63 -19.73 -7.71
N SER A 422 -20.90 -19.30 -6.67
CA SER A 422 -20.85 -19.99 -5.38
C SER A 422 -22.22 -20.06 -4.69
N GLN A 423 -22.93 -18.93 -4.64
CA GLN A 423 -24.27 -18.85 -4.05
C GLN A 423 -25.30 -19.69 -4.81
N ARG A 424 -25.24 -19.63 -6.15
CA ARG A 424 -26.09 -20.45 -7.00
C ARG A 424 -25.82 -21.93 -6.80
N TYR A 425 -24.54 -22.33 -6.77
CA TYR A 425 -24.14 -23.70 -6.50
C TYR A 425 -24.76 -24.20 -5.18
N LEU A 426 -24.65 -23.41 -4.10
CA LEU A 426 -25.29 -23.73 -2.82
C LEU A 426 -26.82 -23.85 -2.92
N SER A 427 -27.48 -22.95 -3.66
CA SER A 427 -28.95 -22.94 -3.80
C SER A 427 -29.51 -24.14 -4.56
N LEU A 428 -28.70 -24.80 -5.38
CA LEU A 428 -29.09 -25.95 -6.18
C LEU A 428 -28.93 -27.28 -5.42
N LEU A 429 -28.30 -27.26 -4.25
CA LEU A 429 -28.13 -28.46 -3.42
C LEU A 429 -29.43 -28.78 -2.67
N CYS A 430 -29.77 -30.06 -2.60
CA CYS A 430 -30.78 -30.51 -1.64
C CYS A 430 -30.20 -30.50 -0.21
N ASP A 431 -31.07 -30.53 0.80
CA ASP A 431 -30.68 -30.47 2.21
C ASP A 431 -29.59 -31.50 2.58
N THR A 432 -29.68 -32.72 2.06
CA THR A 432 -28.69 -33.78 2.31
C THR A 432 -27.33 -33.44 1.69
N SER A 433 -27.31 -32.99 0.44
CA SER A 433 -26.08 -32.60 -0.25
C SER A 433 -25.45 -31.35 0.37
N PHE A 434 -26.26 -30.40 0.85
CA PHE A 434 -25.78 -29.22 1.55
C PHE A 434 -25.07 -29.59 2.86
N VAL A 435 -25.67 -30.47 3.66
CA VAL A 435 -25.05 -30.95 4.92
C VAL A 435 -23.74 -31.70 4.64
N GLN A 436 -23.71 -32.52 3.59
CA GLN A 436 -22.50 -33.23 3.18
C GLN A 436 -21.40 -32.25 2.74
N LEU A 437 -21.71 -31.29 1.86
CA LEU A 437 -20.77 -30.26 1.40
C LEU A 437 -20.17 -29.49 2.58
N LYS A 438 -21.01 -29.10 3.54
CA LYS A 438 -20.57 -28.39 4.74
C LYS A 438 -19.56 -29.23 5.53
N SER A 439 -19.87 -30.51 5.79
CA SER A 439 -18.94 -31.41 6.47
C SER A 439 -17.63 -31.57 5.69
N GLU A 440 -17.70 -31.78 4.37
CA GLU A 440 -16.52 -31.93 3.53
C GLU A 440 -15.64 -30.67 3.53
N PHE A 441 -16.24 -29.49 3.58
CA PHE A 441 -15.50 -28.23 3.70
C PHE A 441 -14.84 -28.05 5.06
N GLU A 442 -15.56 -28.35 6.15
CA GLU A 442 -15.03 -28.31 7.52
C GLU A 442 -13.86 -29.29 7.69
N ASP A 443 -14.00 -30.52 7.18
CA ASP A 443 -12.96 -31.54 7.19
C ASP A 443 -11.77 -31.09 6.33
N TRP A 444 -12.00 -30.54 5.13
CA TRP A 444 -10.92 -30.05 4.28
C TRP A 444 -10.14 -28.88 4.91
N LEU A 445 -10.82 -27.95 5.57
CA LEU A 445 -10.14 -26.84 6.27
C LEU A 445 -9.25 -27.32 7.42
N THR A 446 -9.70 -28.33 8.17
CA THR A 446 -9.00 -28.82 9.36
C THR A 446 -7.91 -29.85 9.01
N GLU A 447 -8.21 -30.75 8.08
CA GLU A 447 -7.34 -31.87 7.74
C GLU A 447 -6.40 -31.56 6.58
N GLU A 448 -6.78 -30.74 5.60
CA GLU A 448 -6.03 -30.57 4.35
C GLU A 448 -5.35 -29.19 4.24
N TYR A 449 -5.92 -28.11 4.78
CA TYR A 449 -5.34 -26.76 4.70
C TYR A 449 -4.41 -26.45 5.90
N GLU A 450 -3.21 -25.91 5.66
CA GLU A 450 -2.15 -25.78 6.70
C GLU A 450 -2.50 -24.84 7.86
N LYS A 451 -3.20 -23.74 7.60
CA LYS A 451 -3.57 -22.83 8.67
C LYS A 451 -4.91 -23.30 9.24
N PRO A 452 -4.96 -23.71 10.53
CA PRO A 452 -6.24 -23.65 11.21
C PRO A 452 -6.68 -22.19 11.12
N VAL A 453 -7.68 -21.92 10.28
CA VAL A 453 -8.47 -20.71 10.46
C VAL A 453 -8.85 -20.74 11.93
N ALA A 454 -8.62 -19.67 12.67
CA ALA A 454 -9.04 -19.60 14.05
C ALA A 454 -10.58 -19.75 14.03
N THR A 455 -11.03 -21.00 14.09
CA THR A 455 -12.38 -21.38 14.39
C THR A 455 -12.51 -21.04 15.87
N GLY A 456 -12.71 -19.76 16.14
CA GLY A 456 -13.53 -19.39 17.28
C GLY A 456 -14.79 -20.26 17.22
N GLU A 457 -15.35 -20.60 18.37
CA GLU A 457 -16.42 -21.58 18.57
C GLU A 457 -17.72 -21.33 17.76
N GLU A 458 -17.71 -20.42 16.79
CA GLU A 458 -18.74 -20.18 15.80
C GLU A 458 -18.76 -21.28 14.73
N GLN A 459 -19.88 -21.98 14.65
CA GLN A 459 -20.16 -22.95 13.58
C GLN A 459 -20.03 -22.26 12.21
N ILE A 460 -19.31 -22.89 11.27
CA ILE A 460 -19.23 -22.40 9.89
C ILE A 460 -20.64 -22.37 9.29
N ASN A 461 -21.11 -21.18 8.95
CA ASN A 461 -22.42 -21.00 8.33
C ASN A 461 -22.26 -20.61 6.86
N LEU A 462 -22.27 -21.62 5.98
CA LEU A 462 -22.10 -21.43 4.54
C LEU A 462 -23.14 -20.49 3.91
N THR A 463 -24.36 -20.40 4.46
CA THR A 463 -25.40 -19.51 3.91
C THR A 463 -25.18 -18.04 4.24
N ASN A 464 -24.34 -17.74 5.23
CA ASN A 464 -24.07 -16.38 5.69
C ASN A 464 -22.69 -15.87 5.28
N LEU A 465 -21.88 -16.68 4.59
CA LEU A 465 -20.58 -16.25 4.11
C LEU A 465 -20.76 -15.17 3.04
N THR A 466 -20.05 -14.06 3.20
CA THR A 466 -20.04 -12.98 2.21
C THR A 466 -18.66 -12.84 1.56
N PRO A 467 -18.55 -12.27 0.34
CA PRO A 467 -17.27 -12.06 -0.32
C PRO A 467 -16.27 -11.21 0.48
N GLU A 468 -16.75 -10.46 1.46
CA GLU A 468 -15.93 -9.67 2.40
C GLU A 468 -15.27 -10.51 3.51
N ASP A 469 -15.60 -11.79 3.63
CA ASP A 469 -15.05 -12.71 4.64
C ASP A 469 -13.94 -13.59 4.08
N THR A 470 -12.83 -13.75 4.82
CA THR A 470 -11.74 -14.65 4.38
C THR A 470 -12.20 -16.10 4.28
N MET A 471 -13.22 -16.48 5.06
CA MET A 471 -13.80 -17.82 5.01
C MET A 471 -14.51 -18.09 3.68
N PHE A 472 -15.13 -17.07 3.08
CA PHE A 472 -15.72 -17.18 1.74
C PHE A 472 -14.65 -17.46 0.69
N VAL A 473 -13.51 -16.78 0.76
CA VAL A 473 -12.37 -17.03 -0.14
C VAL A 473 -11.85 -18.47 -0.01
N TYR A 474 -11.76 -19.00 1.21
CA TYR A 474 -11.37 -20.39 1.41
C TYR A 474 -12.42 -21.37 0.86
N PHE A 475 -13.71 -21.04 0.99
CA PHE A 475 -14.80 -21.81 0.42
C PHE A 475 -14.78 -21.82 -1.11
N GLU A 476 -14.58 -20.67 -1.77
CA GLU A 476 -14.39 -20.63 -3.23
C GLU A 476 -13.19 -21.48 -3.67
N PHE A 477 -12.08 -21.41 -2.94
CA PHE A 477 -10.92 -22.24 -3.27
C PHE A 477 -11.21 -23.74 -3.09
N PHE A 478 -11.96 -24.12 -2.05
CA PHE A 478 -12.44 -25.51 -1.88
C PHE A 478 -13.32 -25.94 -3.06
N LEU A 479 -14.26 -25.10 -3.48
CA LEU A 479 -15.13 -25.38 -4.62
C LEU A 479 -14.35 -25.55 -5.93
N GLU A 480 -13.33 -24.73 -6.16
CA GLU A 480 -12.42 -24.89 -7.29
C GLU A 480 -11.70 -26.24 -7.25
N VAL A 481 -11.12 -26.60 -6.10
CA VAL A 481 -10.26 -27.80 -5.98
C VAL A 481 -11.07 -29.09 -6.03
N LYS A 482 -12.25 -29.13 -5.41
CA LYS A 482 -13.04 -30.36 -5.26
C LYS A 482 -14.11 -30.55 -6.33
N TYR A 483 -14.64 -29.45 -6.87
CA TYR A 483 -15.76 -29.47 -7.82
C TYR A 483 -15.42 -28.82 -9.16
N ASP A 484 -14.17 -28.39 -9.37
CA ASP A 484 -13.65 -27.81 -10.62
C ASP A 484 -14.42 -26.56 -11.09
N LEU A 485 -15.00 -25.79 -10.15
CA LEU A 485 -15.71 -24.54 -10.44
C LEU A 485 -14.76 -23.40 -10.91
N PHE A 486 -15.35 -22.30 -11.38
CA PHE A 486 -14.66 -21.06 -11.83
C PHE A 486 -13.79 -21.22 -13.08
N LYS A 487 -14.33 -21.93 -14.06
CA LYS A 487 -13.80 -22.07 -15.43
C LYS A 487 -14.55 -21.12 -16.36
N PRO A 488 -14.05 -20.84 -17.57
CA PRO A 488 -14.75 -19.97 -18.53
C PRO A 488 -16.23 -20.33 -18.69
N ILE A 489 -16.55 -21.63 -18.82
CA ILE A 489 -17.93 -22.11 -18.93
C ILE A 489 -18.82 -21.69 -17.76
N HIS A 490 -18.33 -21.76 -16.52
CA HIS A 490 -19.08 -21.37 -15.33
C HIS A 490 -19.37 -19.87 -15.31
N TYR A 491 -18.41 -19.04 -15.74
CA TYR A 491 -18.62 -17.61 -15.88
C TYR A 491 -19.61 -17.28 -17.01
N SER A 492 -19.51 -17.96 -18.15
CA SER A 492 -20.44 -17.80 -19.27
C SER A 492 -21.88 -18.17 -18.88
N GLU A 493 -22.09 -19.31 -18.21
CA GLU A 493 -23.40 -19.75 -17.73
C GLU A 493 -24.03 -18.74 -16.75
N GLU A 494 -23.21 -18.18 -15.86
CA GLU A 494 -23.68 -17.19 -14.90
C GLU A 494 -24.04 -15.87 -15.58
N LEU A 495 -23.24 -15.44 -16.55
CA LEU A 495 -23.55 -14.27 -17.37
C LEU A 495 -24.83 -14.45 -18.17
N THR A 496 -25.05 -15.62 -18.77
CA THR A 496 -26.30 -15.94 -19.46
C THR A 496 -27.51 -15.86 -18.53
N THR A 497 -27.32 -16.27 -17.28
CA THR A 497 -28.38 -16.24 -16.27
C THR A 497 -28.73 -14.81 -15.84
N LEU A 498 -27.73 -13.93 -15.74
CA LEU A 498 -27.90 -12.54 -15.31
C LEU A 498 -28.40 -11.61 -16.42
N TYR A 499 -28.00 -11.84 -17.67
CA TYR A 499 -28.22 -10.90 -18.78
C TYR A 499 -28.97 -11.49 -19.99
N GLY A 500 -29.33 -12.78 -20.00
CA GLY A 500 -29.89 -13.49 -21.16
C GLY A 500 -28.79 -14.03 -22.09
N ASP A 501 -29.09 -14.53 -23.29
CA ASP A 501 -28.04 -15.00 -24.20
C ASP A 501 -27.07 -13.86 -24.57
N VAL A 502 -25.85 -13.87 -24.01
CA VAL A 502 -24.82 -12.83 -24.17
C VAL A 502 -23.68 -13.25 -25.12
N LEU A 503 -23.87 -14.29 -25.93
CA LEU A 503 -22.83 -14.83 -26.83
C LEU A 503 -23.30 -14.90 -28.28
#